data_AF-A0A952UVN3-F1
#
_entry.id   AF-A0A952UVN3-F1
#
_cell.length_a   1.000
_cell.length_b   1.000
_cell.length_c   1.000
_cell.angle_alpha   90.00
_cell.angle_beta   90.00
_cell.angle_gamma   90.00
#
_symmetry.space_group_name_H-M   'P 1'
#
loop_
_entity.id
_entity.type
_entity.pdbx_description
1 polymer ?
#
loop_
_entity_poly.entity_id
_entity_poly.type
_entity_poly.pdbx_seq_one_letter_code
_entity_poly.pdbx_strand_id
1 'polypeptide(L)'
;MSSQSWDDEATVVWSPPEWLEEDPSRPGAAHAHGVAAAQGHAPGRPSFPDLERPALEVETRTINGPAALASVRRAYEIWTKNRVYILDGSLRCIEVVDLATGVSNPHHPFIGARCAGGRDHAQAELSFPLPAPGSEAVFQKKDGGSSRVKLSVTSAVVRVILHASRVKVPKEQADQVWSKISTWA
;
A
#
# COMPACT_ATOMS: atom_id res chain seq x y z
N MET A 1 21.26 -39.72 12.91
CA MET A 1 20.60 -38.43 13.19
C MET A 1 20.47 -37.72 11.86
N SER A 2 19.32 -37.88 11.20
CA SER A 2 19.07 -37.29 9.87
C SER A 2 18.38 -35.94 10.05
N SER A 3 19.04 -34.88 9.59
CA SER A 3 18.51 -33.52 9.56
C SER A 3 17.58 -33.36 8.38
N GLN A 4 16.30 -33.09 8.64
CA GLN A 4 15.35 -32.60 7.63
C GLN A 4 15.57 -31.08 7.48
N SER A 5 16.12 -30.65 6.34
CA SER A 5 16.06 -29.26 5.91
C SER A 5 14.68 -28.99 5.32
N TRP A 6 13.99 -28.03 5.91
CA TRP A 6 12.72 -27.52 5.40
C TRP A 6 13.02 -26.46 4.34
N ASP A 7 13.00 -26.86 3.07
CA ASP A 7 12.86 -25.92 1.96
C ASP A 7 11.39 -25.50 1.89
N ASP A 8 11.02 -24.50 2.68
CA ASP A 8 9.70 -23.85 2.63
C ASP A 8 9.75 -22.72 1.58
N GLU A 9 9.90 -23.11 0.31
CA GLU A 9 9.73 -22.19 -0.81
C GLU A 9 8.22 -21.98 -1.00
N ALA A 10 7.69 -20.91 -0.40
CA ALA A 10 6.32 -20.49 -0.61
C ALA A 10 6.11 -20.13 -2.09
N THR A 11 5.70 -21.12 -2.89
CA THR A 11 5.32 -20.94 -4.28
C THR A 11 4.05 -20.11 -4.32
N VAL A 12 4.18 -18.79 -4.45
CA VAL A 12 3.06 -17.88 -4.68
C VAL A 12 2.66 -17.99 -6.15
N VAL A 13 1.76 -18.93 -6.45
CA VAL A 13 1.13 -19.02 -7.76
C VAL A 13 0.12 -17.88 -7.88
N TRP A 14 0.49 -16.84 -8.64
CA TRP A 14 -0.44 -15.80 -9.04
C TRP A 14 -1.31 -16.31 -10.20
N SER A 15 -2.62 -16.11 -10.10
CA SER A 15 -3.55 -16.30 -11.21
C SER A 15 -4.21 -14.95 -11.54
N PRO A 16 -4.21 -14.52 -12.81
CA PRO A 16 -4.97 -13.35 -13.23
C PRO A 16 -6.47 -13.56 -12.96
N PRO A 17 -7.21 -12.51 -12.58
CA PRO A 17 -8.66 -12.61 -12.45
C PRO A 17 -9.36 -12.55 -13.83
N GLU A 18 -10.54 -13.18 -13.95
CA GLU A 18 -11.27 -13.47 -15.20
C GLU A 18 -11.71 -12.23 -16.04
N TRP A 19 -11.48 -11.01 -15.57
CA TRP A 19 -11.81 -9.76 -16.27
C TRP A 19 -10.61 -9.13 -16.98
N LEU A 20 -9.46 -9.82 -16.96
CA LEU A 20 -8.24 -9.48 -17.71
C LEU A 20 -8.13 -10.23 -19.05
N GLU A 21 -9.06 -11.14 -19.36
CA GLU A 21 -9.17 -11.78 -20.67
C GLU A 21 -10.10 -10.94 -21.56
N GLU A 22 -9.57 -9.88 -22.17
CA GLU A 22 -10.25 -9.25 -23.30
C GLU A 22 -10.16 -10.20 -24.50
N ASP A 23 -11.32 -10.76 -24.90
CA ASP A 23 -11.48 -11.59 -26.09
C ASP A 23 -11.18 -10.75 -27.36
N PRO A 24 -10.10 -11.05 -28.11
CA PRO A 24 -9.76 -10.32 -29.33
C PRO A 24 -10.74 -10.58 -30.50
N SER A 25 -11.81 -11.35 -30.29
CA SER A 25 -12.70 -11.84 -31.35
C SER A 25 -14.00 -11.05 -31.52
N ARG A 26 -14.20 -9.91 -30.84
CA ARG A 26 -15.47 -9.16 -30.92
C ARG A 26 -15.45 -8.13 -32.07
N PRO A 27 -16.23 -8.29 -33.16
CA PRO A 27 -16.30 -7.31 -34.23
C PRO A 27 -17.40 -6.28 -33.93
N GLY A 28 -17.09 -4.98 -34.02
CA GLY A 28 -18.04 -3.91 -33.73
C GLY A 28 -17.67 -2.56 -34.35
N ALA A 29 -18.06 -2.41 -35.62
CA ALA A 29 -18.43 -1.18 -36.32
C ALA A 29 -17.40 -0.05 -36.51
N ALA A 30 -16.99 0.09 -37.77
CA ALA A 30 -16.36 1.26 -38.36
C ALA A 30 -17.36 2.42 -38.64
N HIS A 31 -16.74 3.60 -38.80
CA HIS A 31 -17.13 4.80 -39.57
C HIS A 31 -17.57 6.05 -38.79
N ALA A 32 -16.70 7.06 -38.79
CA ALA A 32 -16.97 8.33 -39.49
C ALA A 32 -15.68 9.14 -39.75
N HIS A 33 -15.56 9.60 -41.00
CA HIS A 33 -14.62 10.59 -41.56
C HIS A 33 -14.61 11.91 -40.75
N GLY A 34 -13.60 12.78 -40.70
CA GLY A 34 -12.33 12.96 -41.42
C GLY A 34 -12.10 14.48 -41.63
N VAL A 35 -10.93 15.05 -41.30
CA VAL A 35 -10.40 16.27 -41.96
C VAL A 35 -8.91 16.53 -41.64
N ALA A 36 -8.15 16.63 -42.74
CA ALA A 36 -7.06 17.57 -43.05
C ALA A 36 -5.76 17.65 -42.21
N ALA A 37 -4.67 17.79 -42.95
CA ALA A 37 -3.29 17.61 -42.57
C ALA A 37 -2.60 18.85 -41.96
N ALA A 38 -1.72 18.55 -41.00
CA ALA A 38 -0.38 19.08 -40.74
C ALA A 38 -0.12 20.59 -40.71
N GLN A 39 0.32 21.07 -39.54
CA GLN A 39 1.67 21.64 -39.37
C GLN A 39 2.09 21.60 -37.88
N GLY A 40 3.38 21.37 -37.66
CA GLY A 40 3.91 20.70 -36.47
C GLY A 40 4.06 21.53 -35.19
N HIS A 41 3.96 20.82 -34.08
CA HIS A 41 4.79 21.04 -32.90
C HIS A 41 5.32 19.67 -32.45
N ALA A 42 6.63 19.60 -32.26
CA ALA A 42 7.41 18.42 -31.92
C ALA A 42 6.93 17.78 -30.59
N PRO A 43 7.28 16.50 -30.34
CA PRO A 43 6.60 15.68 -29.35
C PRO A 43 6.76 16.30 -27.95
N GLY A 44 5.64 16.30 -27.21
CA GLY A 44 5.62 16.70 -25.82
C GLY A 44 6.79 16.08 -25.10
N ARG A 45 7.63 16.95 -24.53
CA ARG A 45 8.62 16.65 -23.50
C ARG A 45 8.06 15.52 -22.63
N PRO A 46 8.78 14.41 -22.38
CA PRO A 46 8.32 13.47 -21.37
C PRO A 46 8.13 14.29 -20.09
N SER A 47 6.89 14.40 -19.64
CA SER A 47 6.59 14.89 -18.30
C SER A 47 7.21 13.86 -17.38
N PHE A 48 8.42 14.16 -16.90
CA PHE A 48 9.01 13.44 -15.80
C PHE A 48 7.94 13.40 -14.70
N PRO A 49 7.59 12.22 -14.15
CA PRO A 49 6.68 12.17 -13.02
C PRO A 49 7.26 13.05 -11.92
N ASP A 50 6.39 13.73 -11.17
CA ASP A 50 6.68 14.63 -10.05
C ASP A 50 7.74 14.03 -9.10
N LEU A 51 9.03 14.20 -9.41
CA LEU A 51 10.17 13.63 -8.68
C LEU A 51 10.40 14.32 -7.33
N GLU A 52 9.57 15.29 -6.96
CA GLU A 52 9.74 16.06 -5.73
C GLU A 52 9.09 15.43 -4.50
N ARG A 53 8.19 14.45 -4.66
CA ARG A 53 7.58 13.77 -3.50
C ARG A 53 8.39 12.57 -3.04
N PRO A 54 8.67 12.46 -1.72
CA PRO A 54 9.32 11.28 -1.18
C PRO A 54 8.42 10.06 -1.35
N ALA A 55 9.03 8.87 -1.46
CA ALA A 55 8.28 7.62 -1.51
C ALA A 55 7.42 7.38 -0.26
N LEU A 56 7.82 7.96 0.88
CA LEU A 56 7.10 7.93 2.15
C LEU A 56 7.12 9.32 2.80
N GLU A 57 5.95 9.88 3.01
CA GLU A 57 5.73 11.09 3.81
C GLU A 57 5.57 10.71 5.29
N VAL A 58 6.11 11.52 6.21
CA VAL A 58 5.98 11.28 7.66
C VAL A 58 5.22 12.42 8.30
N GLU A 59 4.03 12.13 8.80
CA GLU A 59 3.23 13.06 9.58
C GLU A 59 3.43 12.79 11.07
N THR A 60 3.85 13.82 11.82
CA THR A 60 4.11 13.69 13.26
C THR A 60 3.02 14.32 14.09
N ARG A 61 2.42 13.55 15.01
CA ARG A 61 1.44 14.04 15.99
C ARG A 61 1.99 13.92 17.39
N THR A 62 1.81 14.96 18.22
CA THR A 62 2.06 14.84 19.67
C THR A 62 0.82 14.31 20.37
N ILE A 63 1.00 13.30 21.21
CA ILE A 63 -0.04 12.76 22.10
C ILE A 63 0.38 12.93 23.57
N ASN A 64 -0.58 13.31 24.40
CA ASN A 64 -0.34 13.60 25.82
C ASN A 64 -0.57 12.35 26.66
N GLY A 65 0.50 11.87 27.30
CA GLY A 65 0.47 10.74 28.21
C GLY A 65 0.42 9.36 27.52
N PRO A 66 0.96 8.31 28.17
CA PRO A 66 1.08 6.97 27.60
C PRO A 66 -0.27 6.28 27.35
N ALA A 67 -1.32 6.64 28.08
CA ALA A 67 -2.67 6.10 27.84
C ALA A 67 -3.20 6.42 26.43
N ALA A 68 -2.77 7.54 25.83
CA ALA A 68 -3.17 7.93 24.49
C ALA A 68 -2.57 7.01 23.40
N LEU A 69 -1.48 6.27 23.68
CA LEU A 69 -0.90 5.30 22.74
C LEU A 69 -1.89 4.22 22.34
N ALA A 70 -2.71 3.74 23.28
CA ALA A 70 -3.69 2.69 23.03
C ALA A 70 -4.76 3.10 22.00
N SER A 71 -4.96 4.40 21.80
CA SER A 71 -5.92 4.95 20.83
C SER A 71 -5.34 5.13 19.41
N VAL A 72 -4.02 5.02 19.24
CA VAL A 72 -3.36 5.16 17.93
C VAL A 72 -3.49 3.85 17.17
N ARG A 73 -4.50 3.79 16.29
CA ARG A 73 -4.75 2.65 15.41
C ARG A 73 -4.24 2.86 13.98
N ARG A 74 -4.26 4.10 13.50
CA ARG A 74 -3.87 4.48 12.14
C ARG A 74 -2.37 4.73 12.10
N ALA A 75 -1.64 3.84 11.45
CA ALA A 75 -0.18 3.94 11.30
C ALA A 75 0.20 4.39 9.89
N TYR A 76 -0.51 3.91 8.87
CA TYR A 76 -0.19 4.24 7.48
C TYR A 76 -1.42 4.64 6.68
N GLU A 77 -1.21 5.48 5.68
CA GLU A 77 -2.18 5.74 4.62
C GLU A 77 -1.54 5.47 3.27
N ILE A 78 -2.17 4.61 2.48
CA ILE A 78 -1.82 4.40 1.08
C ILE A 78 -2.86 5.11 0.24
N TRP A 79 -2.46 6.18 -0.43
CA TRP A 79 -3.32 6.95 -1.29
C TRP A 79 -3.22 6.44 -2.70
N THR A 80 -4.36 6.30 -3.35
CA THR A 80 -4.49 6.01 -4.78
C THR A 80 -5.33 7.10 -5.42
N LYS A 81 -5.62 6.97 -6.73
CA LYS A 81 -6.43 7.95 -7.46
C LYS A 81 -7.81 8.21 -6.81
N ASN A 82 -8.47 7.15 -6.33
CA ASN A 82 -9.88 7.24 -5.90
C ASN A 82 -10.09 6.86 -4.43
N ARG A 83 -9.09 6.28 -3.76
CA ARG A 83 -9.24 5.72 -2.42
C ARG A 83 -8.02 5.95 -1.54
N VAL A 84 -8.25 6.01 -0.24
CA VAL A 84 -7.23 5.92 0.80
C VAL A 84 -7.40 4.61 1.55
N TYR A 85 -6.36 3.81 1.62
CA TYR A 85 -6.31 2.61 2.43
C TYR A 85 -5.56 2.92 3.72
N ILE A 86 -6.27 2.87 4.84
CA ILE A 86 -5.72 3.17 6.16
C ILE A 86 -5.31 1.84 6.79
N LEU A 87 -4.04 1.77 7.20
CA LEU A 87 -3.45 0.58 7.80
C LEU A 87 -3.10 0.79 9.27
N ASP A 88 -3.12 -0.31 10.03
CA ASP A 88 -2.53 -0.39 11.36
C ASP A 88 -1.01 -0.64 11.32
N GLY A 89 -0.38 -0.67 12.49
CA GLY A 89 1.06 -0.95 12.63
C GLY A 89 1.50 -2.35 12.18
N SER A 90 0.55 -3.27 11.95
CA SER A 90 0.80 -4.61 11.38
C SER A 90 0.56 -4.64 9.87
N LEU A 91 0.37 -3.48 9.24
CA LEU A 91 0.04 -3.30 7.83
C LEU A 91 -1.31 -3.93 7.43
N ARG A 92 -2.23 -4.11 8.37
CA ARG A 92 -3.59 -4.56 8.05
C ARG A 92 -4.45 -3.36 7.70
N CYS A 93 -5.18 -3.45 6.61
CA CYS A 93 -6.15 -2.44 6.23
C CYS A 93 -7.33 -2.49 7.20
N ILE A 94 -7.52 -1.42 7.94
CA ILE A 94 -8.57 -1.27 8.95
C ILE A 94 -9.71 -0.37 8.46
N GLU A 95 -9.47 0.42 7.43
CA GLU A 95 -10.44 1.35 6.88
C GLU A 95 -10.08 1.70 5.43
N VAL A 96 -11.10 1.90 4.59
CA VAL A 96 -10.96 2.36 3.20
C VAL A 96 -11.86 3.55 3.01
N VAL A 97 -11.29 4.70 2.61
CA VAL A 97 -12.04 5.93 2.37
C VAL A 97 -12.13 6.17 0.87
N ASP A 98 -13.33 6.48 0.38
CA ASP A 98 -13.54 6.93 -0.99
C ASP A 98 -13.24 8.42 -1.11
N LEU A 99 -12.32 8.81 -2.00
CA LEU A 99 -11.87 10.20 -2.11
C LEU A 99 -12.91 11.13 -2.74
N ALA A 100 -13.83 10.60 -3.55
CA ALA A 100 -14.87 11.42 -4.16
C ALA A 100 -15.93 11.83 -3.15
N THR A 101 -16.25 10.93 -2.21
CA THR A 101 -17.32 11.16 -1.21
C THR A 101 -16.78 11.52 0.18
N GLY A 102 -15.52 11.22 0.48
CA GLY A 102 -14.94 11.33 1.81
C GLY A 102 -15.46 10.29 2.80
N VAL A 103 -16.24 9.30 2.34
CA VAL A 103 -16.92 8.33 3.21
C VAL A 103 -16.14 7.03 3.30
N SER A 104 -16.05 6.47 4.51
CA SER A 104 -15.45 5.18 4.77
C SER A 104 -16.35 4.04 4.28
N ASN A 105 -15.78 3.06 3.59
CA ASN A 105 -16.44 1.86 3.12
C ASN A 105 -16.09 0.66 4.02
N PRO A 106 -16.93 0.33 5.03
CA PRO A 106 -16.64 -0.74 5.99
C PRO A 106 -16.72 -2.15 5.40
N HIS A 107 -17.33 -2.31 4.22
CA HIS A 107 -17.48 -3.59 3.53
C HIS A 107 -16.49 -3.79 2.38
N HIS A 108 -15.48 -2.92 2.27
CA HIS A 108 -14.50 -3.03 1.19
C HIS A 108 -13.72 -4.36 1.29
N PRO A 109 -13.44 -5.07 0.17
CA PRO A 109 -12.78 -6.38 0.20
C PRO A 109 -11.43 -6.42 0.93
N PHE A 110 -10.70 -5.29 0.92
CA PHE A 110 -9.41 -5.15 1.58
C PHE A 110 -9.47 -4.94 3.09
N ILE A 111 -10.65 -4.73 3.69
CA ILE A 111 -10.76 -4.68 5.15
C ILE A 111 -10.27 -6.02 5.74
N GLY A 112 -9.32 -5.92 6.68
CA GLY A 112 -8.61 -7.03 7.32
C GLY A 112 -7.46 -7.63 6.51
N ALA A 113 -7.33 -7.29 5.22
CA ALA A 113 -6.22 -7.74 4.38
C ALA A 113 -4.92 -7.06 4.79
N ARG A 114 -3.78 -7.75 4.65
CA ARG A 114 -2.46 -7.22 5.00
C ARG A 114 -1.76 -6.70 3.73
N CYS A 115 -1.19 -5.50 3.78
CA CYS A 115 -0.34 -5.00 2.72
C CYS A 115 0.95 -5.83 2.66
N ALA A 116 1.28 -6.34 1.48
CA ALA A 116 2.49 -7.10 1.20
C ALA A 116 3.60 -6.24 0.58
N GLY A 117 3.28 -5.02 0.14
CA GLY A 117 4.22 -4.14 -0.56
C GLY A 117 3.59 -3.48 -1.78
N GLY A 118 4.42 -3.08 -2.73
CA GLY A 118 3.99 -2.56 -4.03
C GLY A 118 4.57 -3.34 -5.21
N ARG A 119 3.78 -3.53 -6.26
CA ARG A 119 4.19 -4.19 -7.50
C ARG A 119 4.39 -3.15 -8.60
N ASP A 120 5.56 -3.17 -9.23
CA ASP A 120 5.80 -2.45 -10.46
C ASP A 120 5.64 -3.41 -11.66
N HIS A 121 4.65 -3.14 -12.51
CA HIS A 121 4.39 -3.92 -13.72
C HIS A 121 5.47 -3.79 -14.79
N ALA A 122 6.14 -2.65 -14.86
CA ALA A 122 7.15 -2.38 -15.89
C ALA A 122 8.51 -2.99 -15.52
N GLN A 123 8.83 -3.02 -14.23
CA GLN A 123 10.14 -3.48 -13.73
C GLN A 123 10.12 -4.92 -13.19
N ALA A 124 8.94 -5.55 -13.10
CA ALA A 124 8.75 -6.84 -12.42
C ALA A 124 9.31 -6.87 -10.97
N GLU A 125 9.30 -5.70 -10.32
CA GLU A 125 9.87 -5.49 -8.99
C GLU A 125 8.77 -5.43 -7.93
N LEU A 126 9.09 -5.94 -6.73
CA LEU A 126 8.25 -5.82 -5.55
C LEU A 126 8.95 -4.98 -4.49
N SER A 127 8.35 -3.85 -4.14
CA SER A 127 8.78 -3.01 -3.02
C SER A 127 8.23 -3.56 -1.70
N PHE A 128 9.07 -3.62 -0.66
CA PHE A 128 8.71 -4.12 0.67
C PHE A 128 9.28 -3.20 1.76
N PRO A 129 8.54 -2.91 2.86
CA PRO A 129 7.20 -3.41 3.19
C PRO A 129 6.04 -2.55 2.66
N LEU A 130 6.33 -1.39 2.08
CA LEU A 130 5.36 -0.42 1.60
C LEU A 130 5.48 -0.23 0.08
N PRO A 131 4.38 0.05 -0.62
CA PRO A 131 4.43 0.40 -2.02
C PRO A 131 5.11 1.75 -2.25
N ALA A 132 5.85 1.87 -3.34
CA ALA A 132 6.32 3.17 -3.83
C ALA A 132 5.21 3.90 -4.62
N PRO A 133 5.18 5.24 -4.65
CA PRO A 133 4.37 5.98 -5.61
C PRO A 133 4.62 5.52 -7.05
N GLY A 134 3.56 5.41 -7.85
CA GLY A 134 3.57 4.84 -9.20
C GLY A 134 3.30 3.33 -9.24
N SER A 135 3.60 2.58 -8.17
CA SER A 135 3.34 1.13 -8.10
C SER A 135 1.91 0.82 -7.69
N GLU A 136 1.48 -0.43 -7.85
CA GLU A 136 0.21 -0.92 -7.29
C GLU A 136 0.43 -1.49 -5.90
N ALA A 137 -0.34 -1.07 -4.90
CA ALA A 137 -0.29 -1.72 -3.58
C ALA A 137 -0.88 -3.13 -3.64
N VAL A 138 -0.16 -4.11 -3.09
CA VAL A 138 -0.54 -5.52 -3.05
C VAL A 138 -1.08 -5.88 -1.66
N PHE A 139 -2.26 -6.47 -1.62
CA PHE A 139 -2.91 -6.94 -0.40
C PHE A 139 -3.06 -8.45 -0.43
N GLN A 140 -2.72 -9.08 0.70
CA GLN A 140 -2.94 -10.49 0.96
C GLN A 140 -4.11 -10.68 1.94
N LYS A 141 -5.04 -11.56 1.58
CA LYS A 141 -6.13 -11.99 2.44
C LYS A 141 -6.14 -13.52 2.53
N LYS A 142 -6.17 -14.05 3.75
CA LYS A 142 -6.44 -15.47 3.96
C LYS A 142 -7.91 -15.72 3.71
N ASP A 143 -8.21 -16.72 2.89
CA ASP A 143 -9.59 -17.16 2.71
C ASP A 143 -10.03 -18.00 3.92
N GLY A 144 -11.27 -17.86 4.37
CA GLY A 144 -11.77 -18.26 5.70
C GLY A 144 -11.75 -19.76 6.03
N GLY A 145 -11.13 -20.59 5.19
CA GLY A 145 -10.95 -22.02 5.41
C GLY A 145 -9.84 -22.65 4.57
N SER A 146 -9.03 -21.86 3.85
CA SER A 146 -7.95 -22.35 3.00
C SER A 146 -6.59 -21.82 3.45
N SER A 147 -5.56 -22.66 3.38
CA SER A 147 -4.16 -22.21 3.55
C SER A 147 -3.72 -21.24 2.44
N ARG A 148 -4.49 -21.16 1.33
CA ARG A 148 -4.16 -20.31 0.19
C ARG A 148 -4.35 -18.83 0.52
N VAL A 149 -3.32 -18.05 0.24
CA VAL A 149 -3.33 -16.59 0.35
C VAL A 149 -3.80 -16.01 -0.99
N LYS A 150 -4.90 -15.26 -0.97
CA LYS A 150 -5.35 -14.50 -2.15
C LYS A 150 -4.64 -13.16 -2.18
N LEU A 151 -3.98 -12.88 -3.30
CA LEU A 151 -3.41 -11.57 -3.59
C LEU A 151 -4.40 -10.72 -4.37
N SER A 152 -4.44 -9.43 -4.10
CA SER A 152 -5.23 -8.45 -4.82
C SER A 152 -4.49 -7.13 -4.86
N VAL A 153 -4.68 -6.37 -5.92
CA VAL A 153 -3.95 -5.12 -6.15
C VAL A 153 -4.89 -3.92 -6.17
N THR A 154 -4.31 -2.76 -5.91
CA THR A 154 -4.98 -1.45 -6.04
C THR A 154 -4.64 -0.82 -7.39
N SER A 155 -5.31 0.29 -7.73
CA SER A 155 -4.79 1.22 -8.73
C SER A 155 -3.48 1.87 -8.25
N ALA A 156 -2.73 2.48 -9.16
CA ALA A 156 -1.46 3.16 -8.86
C ALA A 156 -1.53 4.04 -7.59
N VAL A 157 -0.55 3.81 -6.72
CA VAL A 157 -0.30 4.56 -5.50
C VAL A 157 0.22 5.94 -5.88
N VAL A 158 -0.34 6.97 -5.27
CA VAL A 158 0.07 8.37 -5.52
C VAL A 158 0.90 8.92 -4.38
N ARG A 159 0.71 8.41 -3.15
CA ARG A 159 1.54 8.73 -1.97
C ARG A 159 1.34 7.70 -0.87
N VAL A 160 2.31 7.62 0.02
CA VAL A 160 2.22 6.86 1.28
C VAL A 160 2.56 7.77 2.44
N ILE A 161 1.75 7.75 3.50
CA ILE A 161 1.96 8.54 4.70
C ILE A 161 2.15 7.61 5.89
N LEU A 162 3.19 7.83 6.70
CA LEU A 162 3.40 7.25 8.02
C LEU A 162 2.96 8.26 9.09
N HIS A 163 2.06 7.83 9.96
CA HIS A 163 1.61 8.58 11.14
C HIS A 163 2.48 8.27 12.35
N ALA A 164 3.48 9.10 12.61
CA ALA A 164 4.37 8.99 13.76
C ALA A 164 3.80 9.74 14.98
N SER A 165 3.35 9.00 16.00
CA SER A 165 2.90 9.61 17.25
C SER A 165 4.04 9.78 18.25
N ARG A 166 4.29 11.02 18.69
CA ARG A 166 5.24 11.38 19.75
C ARG A 166 4.51 11.46 21.09
N VAL A 167 4.90 10.63 22.04
CA VAL A 167 4.37 10.67 23.40
C VAL A 167 5.29 11.49 24.28
N LYS A 168 4.74 12.45 25.01
CA LYS A 168 5.46 13.10 26.10
C LYS A 168 5.47 12.17 27.32
N VAL A 169 6.65 11.69 27.70
CA VAL A 169 6.86 10.92 28.92
C VAL A 169 7.42 11.86 30.00
N PRO A 170 6.82 11.91 31.21
CA PRO A 170 7.35 12.69 32.32
C PRO A 170 8.80 12.29 32.64
N LYS A 171 9.64 13.28 32.97
CA LYS A 171 11.09 13.09 33.16
C LYS A 171 11.42 12.02 34.23
N GLU A 172 10.65 12.00 35.32
CA GLU A 172 10.80 11.02 36.41
C GLU A 172 10.60 9.56 35.95
N GLN A 173 9.75 9.32 34.95
CA GLN A 173 9.53 7.98 34.38
C GLN A 173 10.59 7.64 33.33
N ALA A 174 11.09 8.63 32.58
CA ALA A 174 12.13 8.41 31.58
C ALA A 174 13.44 7.91 32.22
N ASP A 175 13.86 8.51 33.32
CA ASP A 175 15.14 8.19 33.99
C ASP A 175 15.12 6.78 34.66
N GLN A 176 13.95 6.27 35.06
CA GLN A 176 13.79 4.93 35.64
C GLN A 176 13.89 3.79 34.60
N VAL A 177 13.55 4.04 33.33
CA VAL A 177 13.53 2.99 32.29
C VAL A 177 14.94 2.72 31.76
N TRP A 178 15.77 3.76 31.60
CA TRP A 178 17.12 3.62 31.04
C TRP A 178 18.15 3.11 32.03
N SER A 179 18.03 3.47 33.32
CA SER A 179 18.96 3.02 34.38
C SER A 179 18.95 1.50 34.60
N LYS A 180 17.90 0.79 34.18
CA LYS A 180 17.81 -0.68 34.23
C LYS A 180 18.47 -1.39 33.04
N ILE A 181 18.78 -0.68 31.95
CA ILE A 181 19.32 -1.28 30.72
C ILE A 181 20.86 -1.23 30.70
N SER A 182 21.48 -0.30 31.44
CA SER A 182 22.93 -0.10 31.46
C SER A 182 23.69 -0.94 32.50
N THR A 183 23.07 -1.97 33.11
CA THR A 183 23.76 -2.87 34.05
C THR A 183 24.18 -4.16 33.35
N TRP A 184 25.24 -4.08 32.57
CA TRP A 184 26.07 -5.26 32.25
C TRP A 184 27.18 -5.29 33.29
N ALA A 185 27.19 -6.37 34.08
CA ALA A 185 28.32 -6.75 34.92
C ALA A 185 29.43 -7.36 34.05
#